data_AF-A0A672ITV7-F1
#
_entry.id   AF-A0A672ITV7-F1
#
_cell.length_a   1.000
_cell.length_b   1.000
_cell.length_c   1.000
_cell.angle_alpha   90.00
_cell.angle_beta   90.00
_cell.angle_gamma   90.00
#
_symmetry.space_group_name_H-M   'P 1'
#
loop_
_entity.id
_entity.type
_entity.pdbx_description
1 polymer ?
#
loop_
_entity_poly.entity_id
_entity_poly.type
_entity_poly.pdbx_seq_one_letter_code
_entity_poly.pdbx_strand_id
1 'polypeptide(L)'
;MSGAALAVVVVVVFLLALYLLQRYGDLRKQQRVVLLGTLLSWYLCFLIVFILPLDVSTTIYKQCVFDNLKHTSPVIRSTHTNQTEDSSLPHFVPKCEEPWSYIPDGILPVFWRVVYWTSQFLTWMLLPFMQSYARAGAFSRMGKMKTALIENAIYYGTYLLIFISLLIYLAAHPKWTLTWTQLQTIGITAANTWGLFLLVLLLGYGLVEIPRSYWLSSSPDYLLAKTYFKAAKIAVEKAEAEENLVDVMEEVAGVHESIRHNHSLRKCVDTILTKCPVEYQEEIGRNVENSGGEPSVIPTKKSLINLHKKVISAVQRHGQTRVQWSILSDQAFHLEDVTKSRSSPTRQFTHSFLNFCLFCTYKWYWECVFRQGFCRFVAVLLCLLSAAVVWSECTFFSTHPVLSLFAVFIQAAEKHYNYIWIEMACFASILFMCVCVYSTVFSIRFFNYYYLVPHHQTDAYSLQFSGMLFCRLTPPLCLNFLGLIHMDSAISHQDRIQTSYTSIMGSMRLLSFISDGFYIYYPMLVLLLCLATFYKLGSRCLNLLGFHQYVSDDDLISDLVDEGRELIRRERRKRQKAEDGENRRFVRIFTQLICYSGSKYPKPKAKLCPLCCMTGSSGLR
;
A
#
# COMPACT_ATOMS: atom_id res chain seq x y z
N MET A 1 32.38 10.90 4.69
CA MET A 1 31.17 11.60 4.22
C MET A 1 29.92 10.71 4.13
N SER A 2 30.05 9.38 4.18
CA SER A 2 28.93 8.42 4.13
C SER A 2 27.86 8.58 5.23
N GLY A 3 28.24 8.89 6.47
CA GLY A 3 27.27 9.04 7.57
C GLY A 3 26.24 10.16 7.35
N ALA A 4 26.61 11.25 6.66
CA ALA A 4 25.69 12.33 6.34
C ALA A 4 24.68 11.92 5.25
N ALA A 5 25.13 11.21 4.21
CA ALA A 5 24.25 10.69 3.16
C ALA A 5 23.25 9.66 3.73
N LEU A 6 23.72 8.75 4.59
CA LEU A 6 22.86 7.80 5.30
C LEU A 6 21.83 8.51 6.20
N ALA A 7 22.25 9.55 6.92
CA ALA A 7 21.35 10.35 7.76
C ALA A 7 20.28 11.07 6.93
N VAL A 8 20.65 11.62 5.77
CA VAL A 8 19.69 12.24 4.84
C VAL A 8 18.65 11.22 4.36
N VAL A 9 19.08 10.03 3.93
CA VAL A 9 18.16 8.96 3.51
C VAL A 9 17.19 8.59 4.64
N VAL A 10 17.71 8.37 5.85
CA VAL A 10 16.91 8.07 7.05
C VAL A 10 15.85 9.15 7.31
N VAL A 11 16.23 10.43 7.27
CA VAL A 11 15.31 11.54 7.53
C VAL A 11 14.27 11.67 6.41
N VAL A 12 14.68 11.60 5.15
CA VAL A 12 13.76 11.71 3.99
C VAL A 12 12.73 10.59 4.01
N VAL A 13 13.15 9.35 4.28
CA VAL A 13 12.25 8.20 4.36
C VAL A 13 11.28 8.33 5.54
N PHE A 14 11.74 8.85 6.68
CA PHE A 14 10.87 9.13 7.82
C PHE A 14 9.81 10.18 7.47
N LEU A 15 10.20 11.28 6.83
CA LEU A 15 9.27 12.32 6.38
C LEU A 15 8.28 11.80 5.34
N LEU A 16 8.71 10.93 4.43
CA LEU A 16 7.84 10.25 3.47
C LEU A 16 6.80 9.37 4.17
N ALA A 17 7.24 8.53 5.12
CA ALA A 17 6.35 7.68 5.89
C ALA A 17 5.34 8.49 6.70
N LEU A 18 5.78 9.60 7.30
CA LEU A 18 4.92 10.52 8.05
C LEU A 18 3.90 11.23 7.14
N TYR A 19 4.33 11.70 5.97
CA TYR A 19 3.45 12.30 4.97
C TYR A 19 2.38 11.33 4.49
N LEU A 20 2.75 10.08 4.19
CA LEU A 20 1.80 9.05 3.80
C LEU A 20 0.84 8.72 4.95
N LEU A 21 1.34 8.63 6.18
CA LEU A 21 0.51 8.38 7.35
C LEU A 21 -0.51 9.50 7.56
N GLN A 22 -0.09 10.75 7.39
CA GLN A 22 -0.98 11.90 7.43
C GLN A 22 -1.99 11.85 6.29
N ARG A 23 -1.61 11.44 5.07
CA ARG A 23 -2.54 11.38 3.93
C ARG A 23 -3.68 10.39 4.15
N TYR A 24 -3.39 9.24 4.76
CA TYR A 24 -4.33 8.13 4.90
C TYR A 24 -5.01 8.05 6.28
N GLY A 25 -4.28 8.31 7.36
CA GLY A 25 -4.77 8.24 8.74
C GLY A 25 -5.12 9.61 9.34
N ASP A 26 -6.04 9.62 10.31
CA ASP A 26 -6.36 10.82 11.09
C ASP A 26 -5.48 10.90 12.34
N LEU A 27 -4.49 11.79 12.32
CA LEU A 27 -3.54 11.99 13.43
C LEU A 27 -4.19 12.47 14.74
N ARG A 28 -5.40 13.06 14.66
CA ARG A 28 -6.11 13.61 15.84
C ARG A 28 -7.09 12.60 16.43
N LYS A 29 -7.80 11.85 15.58
CA LYS A 29 -8.84 10.91 16.03
C LYS A 29 -8.29 9.53 16.39
N GLN A 30 -7.22 9.08 15.73
CA GLN A 30 -6.68 7.74 15.98
C GLN A 30 -5.83 7.69 17.25
N GLN A 31 -5.76 6.51 17.86
CA GLN A 31 -4.95 6.28 19.04
C GLN A 31 -3.46 6.40 18.70
N ARG A 32 -2.69 7.10 19.53
CA ARG A 32 -1.26 7.36 19.29
C ARG A 32 -0.45 6.07 19.05
N VAL A 33 -0.77 5.00 19.75
CA VAL A 33 -0.05 3.72 19.62
C VAL A 33 -0.31 3.05 18.26
N VAL A 34 -1.52 3.20 17.71
CA VAL A 34 -1.86 2.73 16.35
C VAL A 34 -1.00 3.47 15.33
N LEU A 35 -0.97 4.81 15.44
CA LEU A 35 -0.21 5.69 14.54
C LEU A 35 1.29 5.40 14.62
N LEU A 36 1.85 5.24 15.82
CA LEU A 36 3.27 4.92 16.01
C LEU A 36 3.64 3.54 15.45
N GLY A 37 2.80 2.52 15.67
CA GLY A 37 3.03 1.18 15.12
C GLY A 37 3.00 1.16 13.59
N THR A 38 2.05 1.88 12.98
CA THR A 38 2.03 2.03 11.51
C THR A 38 3.22 2.84 11.01
N LEU A 39 3.53 3.98 11.63
CA LEU A 39 4.65 4.82 11.20
C LEU A 39 5.95 4.02 11.22
N LEU A 40 6.20 3.29 12.30
CA LEU A 40 7.41 2.49 12.46
C LEU A 40 7.48 1.36 11.43
N SER A 41 6.37 0.64 11.20
CA SER A 41 6.34 -0.44 10.19
C SER A 41 6.57 0.08 8.77
N TRP A 42 5.88 1.14 8.36
CA TRP A 42 6.08 1.75 7.04
C TRP A 42 7.49 2.31 6.86
N TYR A 43 7.98 3.02 7.88
CA TYR A 43 9.33 3.56 7.88
C TYR A 43 10.39 2.48 7.68
N LEU A 44 10.34 1.40 8.46
CA LEU A 44 11.28 0.29 8.34
C LEU A 44 11.23 -0.36 6.94
N CYS A 45 10.04 -0.55 6.37
CA CYS A 45 9.91 -1.16 5.05
C CYS A 45 10.43 -0.25 3.93
N PHE A 46 10.12 1.05 3.96
CA PHE A 46 10.60 1.99 2.94
C PHE A 46 12.10 2.22 3.02
N LEU A 47 12.69 2.15 4.22
CA LEU A 47 14.12 2.32 4.43
C LEU A 47 14.94 1.25 3.69
N ILE A 48 14.41 0.03 3.62
CA ILE A 48 15.07 -1.13 3.00
C ILE A 48 15.34 -0.92 1.51
N VAL A 49 14.44 -0.24 0.80
CA VAL A 49 14.59 0.09 -0.64
C VAL A 49 15.87 0.89 -0.90
N PHE A 50 16.32 1.69 0.07
CA PHE A 50 17.52 2.51 -0.05
C PHE A 50 18.75 1.84 0.58
N ILE A 51 18.61 1.15 1.71
CA ILE A 51 19.76 0.57 2.42
C ILE A 51 20.26 -0.74 1.78
N LEU A 52 19.38 -1.53 1.17
CA LEU A 52 19.79 -2.79 0.54
C LEU A 52 20.75 -2.57 -0.65
N PRO A 53 20.52 -1.60 -1.57
CA PRO A 53 21.52 -1.23 -2.57
C PRO A 53 22.89 -0.86 -1.99
N LEU A 54 22.92 -0.15 -0.86
CA LEU A 54 24.17 0.23 -0.18
C LEU A 54 24.90 -0.97 0.44
N ASP A 55 24.15 -1.94 0.98
CA ASP A 55 24.73 -3.20 1.48
C ASP A 55 25.33 -4.01 0.33
N VAL A 56 24.67 -4.06 -0.83
CA VAL A 56 25.20 -4.72 -2.04
C VAL A 56 26.48 -4.05 -2.53
N SER A 57 26.50 -2.72 -2.70
CA SER A 57 27.70 -2.02 -3.19
C SER A 57 28.87 -2.14 -2.21
N THR A 58 28.60 -2.03 -0.89
CA THR A 58 29.59 -2.25 0.17
C THR A 58 30.12 -3.69 0.17
N THR A 59 29.27 -4.68 -0.07
CA THR A 59 29.67 -6.09 -0.13
C THR A 59 30.56 -6.36 -1.34
N ILE A 60 30.21 -5.82 -2.52
CA ILE A 60 31.02 -5.95 -3.74
C ILE A 60 32.40 -5.27 -3.57
N TYR A 61 32.44 -4.08 -2.94
CA TYR A 61 33.71 -3.43 -2.60
C TYR A 61 34.58 -4.30 -1.67
N LYS A 62 34.00 -4.89 -0.62
CA LYS A 62 34.71 -5.80 0.29
C LYS A 62 35.23 -7.05 -0.43
N GLN A 63 34.45 -7.60 -1.35
CA GLN A 63 34.87 -8.72 -2.18
C GLN A 63 36.10 -8.35 -3.01
N CYS A 64 36.10 -7.18 -3.66
CA CYS A 64 37.25 -6.68 -4.42
C CYS A 64 38.51 -6.58 -3.53
N VAL A 65 38.38 -5.98 -2.34
CA VAL A 65 39.51 -5.84 -1.40
C VAL A 65 40.03 -7.21 -0.97
N PHE A 66 39.13 -8.15 -0.66
CA PHE A 66 39.48 -9.51 -0.26
C PHE A 66 40.20 -10.29 -1.36
N ASP A 67 39.72 -10.20 -2.60
CA ASP A 67 40.34 -10.87 -3.75
C ASP A 67 41.73 -10.29 -4.05
N ASN A 68 41.91 -8.96 -3.93
CA ASN A 68 43.22 -8.32 -4.04
C ASN A 68 44.19 -8.76 -2.94
N LEU A 69 43.73 -8.92 -1.69
CA LEU A 69 44.56 -9.41 -0.58
C LEU A 69 45.00 -10.86 -0.79
N LYS A 70 44.12 -11.72 -1.33
CA LYS A 70 44.47 -13.09 -1.72
C LYS A 70 45.53 -13.14 -2.82
N HIS A 71 45.41 -12.29 -3.84
CA HIS A 71 46.40 -12.21 -4.92
C HIS A 71 47.75 -11.63 -4.50
N THR A 72 47.79 -10.84 -3.41
CA THR A 72 49.03 -10.24 -2.88
C THR A 72 49.75 -11.14 -1.86
N SER A 73 49.12 -12.23 -1.40
CA SER A 73 49.77 -13.20 -0.50
C SER A 73 50.84 -13.97 -1.28
N PRO A 74 52.11 -14.05 -0.81
CA PRO A 74 53.14 -14.78 -1.52
C PRO A 74 52.77 -16.26 -1.49
N VAL A 75 52.43 -16.81 -2.65
CA VAL A 75 52.52 -18.25 -2.85
C VAL A 75 53.97 -18.60 -2.55
N ILE A 76 54.24 -19.21 -1.38
CA ILE A 76 55.47 -19.95 -1.14
C ILE A 76 55.42 -21.11 -2.14
N ARG A 77 55.82 -20.85 -3.38
CA ARG A 77 56.18 -21.90 -4.32
C ARG A 77 57.42 -22.52 -3.73
N SER A 78 57.24 -23.70 -3.14
CA SER A 78 58.31 -24.62 -2.84
C SER A 78 59.27 -24.67 -4.02
N THR A 79 60.50 -24.32 -3.71
CA THR A 79 61.66 -24.15 -4.57
C THR A 79 61.82 -25.33 -5.53
N HIS A 80 61.72 -25.08 -6.83
CA HIS A 80 62.52 -25.80 -7.81
C HIS A 80 63.14 -24.77 -8.77
N THR A 81 64.44 -24.60 -8.58
CA THR A 81 65.36 -23.84 -9.42
C THR A 81 65.32 -24.35 -10.87
N ASN A 82 65.08 -23.46 -11.83
CA ASN A 82 66.07 -23.07 -12.85
C ASN A 82 65.53 -21.95 -13.74
N GLN A 83 66.46 -21.07 -14.10
CA GLN A 83 66.30 -19.79 -14.79
C GLN A 83 65.69 -19.92 -16.18
N THR A 84 64.86 -18.95 -16.58
CA THR A 84 65.18 -18.02 -17.69
C THR A 84 64.31 -16.79 -17.57
N GLU A 85 64.95 -15.64 -17.72
CA GLU A 85 64.37 -14.29 -17.69
C GLU A 85 63.34 -14.12 -18.79
N ASP A 86 62.12 -13.72 -18.42
CA ASP A 86 61.24 -13.05 -19.37
C ASP A 86 60.34 -12.04 -18.64
N SER A 87 60.63 -10.77 -18.90
CA SER A 87 59.64 -9.70 -19.07
C SER A 87 58.51 -9.63 -18.04
N SER A 88 58.80 -9.08 -16.86
CA SER A 88 57.81 -8.66 -15.87
C SER A 88 56.91 -7.55 -16.42
N LEU A 89 55.79 -7.92 -17.06
CA LEU A 89 54.65 -7.01 -17.14
C LEU A 89 54.20 -6.68 -15.70
N PRO A 90 54.04 -5.40 -15.34
CA PRO A 90 53.45 -5.07 -14.05
C PRO A 90 52.01 -5.59 -14.08
N HIS A 91 51.73 -6.63 -13.29
CA HIS A 91 50.36 -7.05 -13.03
C HIS A 91 49.60 -5.84 -12.48
N PHE A 92 48.72 -5.27 -13.31
CA PHE A 92 47.87 -4.15 -12.96
C PHE A 92 46.88 -4.65 -11.90
N VAL A 93 47.23 -4.53 -10.62
CA VAL A 93 46.29 -4.82 -9.53
C VAL A 93 45.20 -3.76 -9.62
N PRO A 94 43.95 -4.14 -9.93
CA PRO A 94 42.88 -3.16 -10.02
C PRO A 94 42.70 -2.54 -8.63
N LYS A 95 42.91 -1.23 -8.54
CA LYS A 95 42.74 -0.48 -7.30
C LYS A 95 41.24 -0.47 -6.98
N CYS A 96 40.81 -1.19 -5.95
CA CYS A 96 39.44 -1.08 -5.45
C CYS A 96 39.27 0.34 -4.92
N GLU A 97 38.47 1.16 -5.59
CA GLU A 97 38.13 2.49 -5.08
C GLU A 97 36.98 2.38 -4.09
N GLU A 98 37.09 3.08 -2.97
CA GLU A 98 36.03 3.09 -1.96
C GLU A 98 34.77 3.78 -2.54
N PRO A 99 33.58 3.15 -2.47
CA PRO A 99 32.38 3.80 -2.93
C PRO A 99 32.08 5.05 -2.09
N TRP A 100 31.57 6.11 -2.72
CA TRP A 100 31.22 7.35 -2.02
C TRP A 100 30.26 7.15 -0.84
N SER A 101 29.41 6.12 -0.95
CA SER A 101 28.40 5.68 0.00
C SER A 101 28.90 4.62 0.99
N TYR A 102 30.20 4.26 0.99
CA TYR A 102 30.76 3.17 1.79
C TYR A 102 30.35 3.26 3.27
N ILE A 103 29.79 2.19 3.81
CA ILE A 103 29.38 2.15 5.21
C ILE A 103 30.43 1.36 6.01
N PRO A 104 30.99 1.94 7.09
CA PRO A 104 31.95 1.26 7.96
C PRO A 104 31.46 -0.09 8.50
N ASP A 105 32.41 -0.97 8.76
CA ASP A 105 32.15 -2.30 9.33
C ASP A 105 31.41 -2.22 10.67
N GLY A 106 30.53 -3.19 10.89
CA GLY A 106 29.71 -3.29 12.10
C GLY A 106 28.39 -2.52 12.07
N ILE A 107 28.28 -1.43 11.31
CA ILE A 107 27.04 -0.62 11.25
C ILE A 107 25.91 -1.39 10.57
N LEU A 108 26.13 -1.93 9.35
CA LEU A 108 25.12 -2.65 8.59
C LEU A 108 24.59 -3.91 9.32
N PRO A 109 25.44 -4.78 9.91
CA PRO A 109 24.95 -5.93 10.70
C PRO A 109 24.08 -5.53 11.90
N VAL A 110 24.44 -4.46 12.62
CA VAL A 110 23.64 -3.94 13.75
C VAL A 110 22.33 -3.37 13.24
N PHE A 111 22.37 -2.57 12.18
CA PHE A 111 21.20 -1.99 11.53
C PHE A 111 20.21 -3.08 11.10
N TRP A 112 20.66 -4.09 10.35
CA TRP A 112 19.81 -5.18 9.88
C TRP A 112 19.24 -6.01 11.03
N ARG A 113 20.00 -6.22 12.11
CA ARG A 113 19.50 -6.87 13.33
C ARG A 113 18.36 -6.07 13.96
N VAL A 114 18.52 -4.76 14.10
CA VAL A 114 17.46 -3.89 14.65
C VAL A 114 16.23 -3.92 13.74
N VAL A 115 16.41 -3.74 12.43
CA VAL A 115 15.31 -3.73 11.44
C VAL A 115 14.56 -5.06 11.46
N TYR A 116 15.28 -6.19 11.42
CA TYR A 116 14.68 -7.52 11.39
C TYR A 116 13.87 -7.81 12.66
N TRP A 117 14.49 -7.72 13.85
CA TRP A 117 13.79 -8.06 15.09
C TRP A 117 12.65 -7.10 15.41
N THR A 118 12.81 -5.81 15.08
CA THR A 118 11.72 -4.84 15.20
C THR A 118 10.56 -5.19 14.25
N SER A 119 10.86 -5.58 13.01
CA SER A 119 9.83 -6.00 12.04
C SER A 119 9.10 -7.26 12.51
N GLN A 120 9.83 -8.26 13.03
CA GLN A 120 9.22 -9.48 13.57
C GLN A 120 8.32 -9.18 14.78
N PHE A 121 8.79 -8.34 15.71
CA PHE A 121 7.99 -7.88 16.85
C PHE A 121 6.72 -7.14 16.41
N LEU A 122 6.82 -6.26 15.42
CA LEU A 122 5.69 -5.54 14.86
C LEU A 122 4.68 -6.48 14.21
N THR A 123 5.16 -7.41 13.38
CA THR A 123 4.31 -8.33 12.61
C THR A 123 3.59 -9.35 13.47
N TRP A 124 4.26 -9.93 14.48
CA TRP A 124 3.72 -11.06 15.24
C TRP A 124 3.12 -10.68 16.58
N MET A 125 3.45 -9.50 17.12
CA MET A 125 3.03 -9.12 18.47
C MET A 125 2.29 -7.78 18.49
N LEU A 126 2.95 -6.67 18.11
CA LEU A 126 2.38 -5.34 18.34
C LEU A 126 1.18 -5.05 17.44
N LEU A 127 1.31 -5.19 16.12
CA LEU A 127 0.24 -4.82 15.18
C LEU A 127 -1.00 -5.71 15.30
N PRO A 128 -0.89 -7.06 15.40
CA PRO A 128 -2.05 -7.94 15.61
C PRO A 128 -2.79 -7.64 16.91
N PHE A 129 -2.05 -7.41 18.01
CA PHE A 129 -2.65 -7.00 19.27
C PHE A 129 -3.42 -5.69 19.13
N MET A 130 -2.82 -4.69 18.48
CA MET A 130 -3.45 -3.39 18.33
C MET A 130 -4.66 -3.43 17.39
N GLN A 131 -4.68 -4.33 16.41
CA GLN A 131 -5.84 -4.57 15.55
C GLN A 131 -7.04 -5.10 16.35
N SER A 132 -6.83 -6.11 17.19
CA SER A 132 -7.87 -6.61 18.10
C SER A 132 -8.28 -5.55 19.13
N TYR A 133 -7.34 -4.77 19.64
CA TYR A 133 -7.61 -3.69 20.58
C TYR A 133 -8.48 -2.59 19.96
N ALA A 134 -8.21 -2.19 18.72
CA ALA A 134 -8.99 -1.20 17.98
C ALA A 134 -10.42 -1.69 17.70
N ARG A 135 -10.58 -2.99 17.41
CA ARG A 135 -11.87 -3.64 17.11
C ARG A 135 -12.70 -3.99 18.36
N ALA A 136 -12.11 -3.92 19.56
CA ALA A 136 -12.80 -4.26 20.79
C ALA A 136 -13.85 -3.20 21.19
N GLY A 137 -15.11 -3.63 21.35
CA GLY A 137 -16.24 -2.78 21.77
C GLY A 137 -16.31 -2.49 23.27
N ALA A 138 -15.37 -3.01 24.07
CA ALA A 138 -15.39 -2.84 25.53
C ALA A 138 -15.27 -1.36 25.93
N PHE A 139 -16.05 -0.94 26.93
CA PHE A 139 -16.08 0.46 27.40
C PHE A 139 -14.83 0.88 28.19
N SER A 140 -14.10 -0.07 28.78
CA SER A 140 -12.89 0.21 29.58
C SER A 140 -11.60 -0.17 28.83
N ARG A 141 -10.52 0.58 29.06
CA ARG A 141 -9.19 0.30 28.48
C ARG A 141 -8.70 -1.11 28.84
N MET A 142 -8.89 -1.52 30.09
CA MET A 142 -8.53 -2.87 30.56
C MET A 142 -9.40 -3.95 29.91
N GLY A 143 -10.69 -3.68 29.71
CA GLY A 143 -11.59 -4.58 29.00
C GLY A 143 -11.14 -4.80 27.55
N LYS A 144 -10.78 -3.72 26.84
CA LYS A 144 -10.25 -3.80 25.48
C LYS A 144 -8.95 -4.60 25.41
N MET A 145 -8.03 -4.36 26.36
CA MET A 145 -6.76 -5.10 26.43
C MET A 145 -6.98 -6.58 26.70
N LYS A 146 -7.87 -6.94 27.64
CA LYS A 146 -8.22 -8.33 27.92
C LYS A 146 -8.84 -9.01 26.69
N THR A 147 -9.79 -8.37 26.02
CA THR A 147 -10.38 -8.90 24.79
C THR A 147 -9.32 -9.11 23.71
N ALA A 148 -8.45 -8.13 23.49
CA ALA A 148 -7.39 -8.24 22.49
C ALA A 148 -6.38 -9.35 22.78
N LEU A 149 -5.97 -9.51 24.05
CA LEU A 149 -5.10 -10.60 24.46
C LEU A 149 -5.76 -11.96 24.26
N ILE A 150 -7.03 -12.12 24.61
CA ILE A 150 -7.75 -13.39 24.45
C ILE A 150 -7.88 -13.74 22.96
N GLU A 151 -8.29 -12.81 22.11
CA GLU A 151 -8.43 -13.04 20.66
C GLU A 151 -7.09 -13.48 20.04
N ASN A 152 -5.99 -12.78 20.36
CA ASN A 152 -4.68 -13.13 19.84
C ASN A 152 -4.14 -14.44 20.46
N ALA A 153 -4.38 -14.70 21.74
CA ALA A 153 -3.95 -15.93 22.40
C ALA A 153 -4.66 -17.16 21.84
N ILE A 154 -5.94 -17.05 21.47
CA ILE A 154 -6.66 -18.14 20.78
C ILE A 154 -6.03 -18.37 19.40
N TYR A 155 -5.84 -17.30 18.61
CA TYR A 155 -5.26 -17.40 17.27
C TYR A 155 -3.85 -18.00 17.30
N TYR A 156 -2.90 -17.38 18.02
CA TYR A 156 -1.53 -17.87 18.11
C TYR A 156 -1.38 -19.17 18.90
N GLY A 157 -2.26 -19.42 19.87
CA GLY A 157 -2.32 -20.68 20.59
C GLY A 157 -2.60 -21.86 19.66
N THR A 158 -3.52 -21.71 18.70
CA THR A 158 -3.78 -22.77 17.70
C THR A 158 -2.58 -23.03 16.79
N TYR A 159 -1.88 -21.99 16.30
CA TYR A 159 -0.64 -22.16 15.52
C TYR A 159 0.47 -22.81 16.34
N LEU A 160 0.61 -22.44 17.61
CA LEU A 160 1.61 -23.02 18.50
C LEU A 160 1.36 -24.51 18.72
N LEU A 161 0.09 -24.94 18.86
CA LEU A 161 -0.26 -26.36 18.98
C LEU A 161 0.10 -27.15 17.72
N ILE A 162 -0.19 -26.60 16.53
CA ILE A 162 0.19 -27.23 15.24
C ILE A 162 1.72 -27.29 15.11
N PHE A 163 2.42 -26.24 15.51
CA PHE A 163 3.87 -26.21 15.45
C PHE A 163 4.51 -27.23 16.39
N ILE A 164 4.01 -27.35 17.63
CA ILE A 164 4.47 -28.34 18.60
C ILE A 164 4.18 -29.76 18.12
N SER A 165 3.01 -30.04 17.54
CA SER A 165 2.70 -31.39 17.03
C SER A 165 3.63 -31.78 15.87
N LEU A 166 3.95 -30.85 14.97
CA LEU A 166 4.94 -31.05 13.92
C LEU A 166 6.35 -31.25 14.50
N LEU A 167 6.74 -30.48 15.51
CA LEU A 167 8.04 -30.66 16.16
C LEU A 167 8.16 -32.03 16.85
N ILE A 168 7.11 -32.52 17.49
CA ILE A 168 7.08 -33.87 18.09
C ILE A 168 7.23 -34.93 16.99
N TYR A 169 6.53 -34.77 15.86
CA TYR A 169 6.67 -35.65 14.71
C TYR A 169 8.11 -35.68 14.16
N LEU A 170 8.75 -34.52 14.02
CA LEU A 170 10.15 -34.43 13.59
C LEU A 170 11.11 -35.05 14.61
N ALA A 171 10.90 -34.78 15.91
CA ALA A 171 11.73 -35.29 17.00
C ALA A 171 11.65 -36.82 17.14
N ALA A 172 10.49 -37.41 16.83
CA ALA A 172 10.28 -38.85 16.86
C ALA A 172 10.93 -39.58 15.68
N HIS A 173 11.36 -38.86 14.63
CA HIS A 173 11.96 -39.47 13.45
C HIS A 173 13.44 -39.83 13.71
N PRO A 174 13.83 -41.12 13.68
CA PRO A 174 15.14 -41.60 14.18
C PRO A 174 16.38 -41.12 13.39
N LYS A 175 16.18 -40.33 12.32
CA LYS A 175 17.24 -39.76 11.49
C LYS A 175 17.57 -38.29 11.82
N TRP A 176 16.80 -37.65 12.72
CA TRP A 176 16.87 -36.21 12.96
C TRP A 176 17.28 -35.90 14.39
N THR A 177 18.45 -35.29 14.58
CA THR A 177 18.91 -34.79 15.88
C THR A 177 18.65 -33.30 15.99
N LEU A 178 17.55 -32.92 16.64
CA LEU A 178 17.15 -31.51 16.80
C LEU A 178 18.15 -30.76 17.72
N THR A 179 19.03 -29.96 17.12
CA THR A 179 19.90 -29.03 17.86
C THR A 179 19.18 -27.68 18.05
N TRP A 180 19.48 -26.93 19.11
CA TRP A 180 18.90 -25.60 19.36
C TRP A 180 19.07 -24.62 18.18
N THR A 181 20.21 -24.66 17.50
CA THR A 181 20.49 -23.86 16.29
C THR A 181 19.59 -24.23 15.11
N GLN A 182 19.31 -25.52 14.93
CA GLN A 182 18.38 -26.00 13.91
C GLN A 182 16.94 -25.61 14.26
N LEU A 183 16.56 -25.65 15.53
CA LEU A 183 15.25 -25.19 15.98
C LEU A 183 15.04 -23.69 15.72
N GLN A 184 16.05 -22.86 16.02
CA GLN A 184 16.02 -21.43 15.67
C GLN A 184 15.87 -21.21 14.15
N THR A 185 16.59 -22.00 13.36
CA THR A 185 16.52 -21.94 11.89
C THR A 185 15.14 -22.34 11.37
N ILE A 186 14.56 -23.43 11.88
CA ILE A 186 13.20 -23.87 11.54
C ILE A 186 12.19 -22.77 11.89
N GLY A 187 12.32 -22.14 13.06
CA GLY A 187 11.47 -21.03 13.48
C GLY A 187 11.55 -19.81 12.55
N ILE A 188 12.77 -19.40 12.17
CA ILE A 188 12.98 -18.29 11.22
C ILE A 188 12.42 -18.65 9.83
N THR A 189 12.65 -19.87 9.36
CA THR A 189 12.17 -20.33 8.05
C THR A 189 10.65 -20.37 8.03
N ALA A 190 10.01 -20.96 9.06
CA ALA A 190 8.56 -21.02 9.19
C ALA A 190 7.90 -19.65 9.32
N ALA A 191 8.53 -18.70 10.01
CA ALA A 191 8.03 -17.32 10.11
C ALA A 191 8.02 -16.61 8.74
N ASN A 192 8.94 -16.96 7.84
CA ASN A 192 9.10 -16.32 6.53
C ASN A 192 8.38 -17.08 5.39
N THR A 193 8.11 -18.38 5.51
CA THR A 193 7.47 -19.18 4.44
C THR A 193 6.10 -18.65 4.02
N TRP A 194 5.27 -18.21 4.97
CA TRP A 194 3.98 -17.58 4.66
C TRP A 194 4.15 -16.27 3.88
N GLY A 195 5.12 -15.44 4.26
CA GLY A 195 5.45 -14.22 3.54
C GLY A 195 5.95 -14.50 2.13
N LEU A 196 6.71 -15.58 1.95
CA LEU A 196 7.24 -16.04 0.67
C LEU A 196 6.15 -16.55 -0.27
N PHE A 197 5.19 -17.33 0.25
CA PHE A 197 4.01 -17.75 -0.50
C PHE A 197 3.20 -16.54 -0.98
N LEU A 198 2.93 -15.59 -0.08
CA LEU A 198 2.24 -14.35 -0.45
C LEU A 198 3.05 -13.53 -1.47
N LEU A 199 4.38 -13.48 -1.34
CA LEU A 199 5.24 -12.80 -2.29
C LEU A 199 5.07 -13.38 -3.70
N VAL A 200 5.07 -14.70 -3.88
CA VAL A 200 4.86 -15.34 -5.20
C VAL A 200 3.54 -14.90 -5.82
N LEU A 201 2.45 -14.96 -5.04
CA LEU A 201 1.12 -14.57 -5.52
C LEU A 201 1.06 -13.10 -5.93
N LEU A 202 1.56 -12.21 -5.05
CA LEU A 202 1.49 -10.77 -5.24
C LEU A 202 2.43 -10.29 -6.35
N LEU A 203 3.65 -10.83 -6.42
CA LEU A 203 4.63 -10.49 -7.44
C LEU A 203 4.17 -10.99 -8.81
N GLY A 204 3.73 -12.25 -8.92
CA GLY A 204 3.25 -12.83 -10.19
C GLY A 204 2.05 -12.08 -10.79
N TYR A 205 1.12 -11.63 -9.95
CA TYR A 205 0.02 -10.76 -10.39
C TYR A 205 0.51 -9.35 -10.74
N GLY A 206 1.32 -8.73 -9.88
CA GLY A 206 1.79 -7.36 -10.02
C GLY A 206 2.67 -7.12 -11.26
N LEU A 207 3.46 -8.12 -11.66
CA LEU A 207 4.31 -8.05 -12.86
C LEU A 207 3.48 -7.90 -14.15
N VAL A 208 2.23 -8.39 -14.18
CA VAL A 208 1.36 -8.29 -15.35
C VAL A 208 0.38 -7.12 -15.23
N GLU A 209 -0.25 -6.97 -14.07
CA GLU A 209 -1.34 -6.02 -13.89
C GLU A 209 -0.84 -4.56 -13.82
N ILE A 210 0.36 -4.30 -13.27
CA ILE A 210 0.86 -2.92 -13.15
C ILE A 210 1.15 -2.31 -14.54
N PRO A 211 1.94 -2.91 -15.45
CA PRO A 211 2.11 -2.38 -16.81
C PRO A 211 0.79 -2.26 -17.56
N ARG A 212 -0.10 -3.27 -17.45
CA ARG A 212 -1.43 -3.27 -18.08
C ARG A 212 -2.27 -2.08 -17.58
N SER A 213 -2.30 -1.84 -16.29
CA SER A 213 -3.06 -0.75 -15.67
C SER A 213 -2.60 0.61 -16.19
N TYR A 214 -1.30 0.86 -16.30
CA TYR A 214 -0.77 2.10 -16.89
C TYR A 214 -1.08 2.22 -18.39
N TRP A 215 -1.00 1.11 -19.13
CA TRP A 215 -1.35 1.09 -20.55
C TRP A 215 -2.82 1.44 -20.78
N LEU A 216 -3.73 0.81 -20.03
CA LEU A 216 -5.16 1.06 -20.11
C LEU A 216 -5.53 2.46 -19.62
N SER A 217 -4.86 2.96 -18.57
CA SER A 217 -5.02 4.32 -18.06
C SER A 217 -4.57 5.40 -19.06
N SER A 218 -3.85 5.05 -20.12
CA SER A 218 -3.51 5.99 -21.20
C SER A 218 -4.72 6.38 -22.06
N SER A 219 -5.79 5.56 -22.08
CA SER A 219 -7.03 5.86 -22.79
C SER A 219 -8.01 6.59 -21.87
N PRO A 220 -8.36 7.86 -22.15
CA PRO A 220 -9.33 8.60 -21.34
C PRO A 220 -10.72 7.95 -21.39
N ASP A 221 -11.10 7.35 -22.51
CA ASP A 221 -12.42 6.71 -22.69
C ASP A 221 -12.54 5.45 -21.82
N TYR A 222 -11.49 4.61 -21.80
CA TYR A 222 -11.44 3.45 -20.92
C TYR A 222 -11.42 3.89 -19.44
N LEU A 223 -10.64 4.91 -19.10
CA LEU A 223 -10.55 5.40 -17.73
C LEU A 223 -11.90 5.95 -17.24
N LEU A 224 -12.65 6.63 -18.12
CA LEU A 224 -14.00 7.10 -17.84
C LEU A 224 -14.98 5.94 -17.64
N ALA A 225 -14.98 4.95 -18.55
CA ALA A 225 -15.81 3.75 -18.40
C ALA A 225 -15.50 2.97 -17.11
N LYS A 226 -14.22 2.81 -16.77
CA LYS A 226 -13.76 2.22 -15.50
C LYS A 226 -14.23 3.00 -14.29
N THR A 227 -14.23 4.33 -14.39
CA THR A 227 -14.73 5.20 -13.32
C THR A 227 -16.22 5.03 -13.10
N TYR A 228 -17.02 4.98 -14.18
CA TYR A 228 -18.46 4.68 -14.07
C TYR A 228 -18.74 3.31 -13.49
N PHE A 229 -18.04 2.27 -13.95
CA PHE A 229 -18.17 0.93 -13.40
C PHE A 229 -17.87 0.88 -11.89
N LYS A 230 -16.80 1.55 -11.44
CA LYS A 230 -16.50 1.70 -10.01
C LYS A 230 -17.57 2.51 -9.28
N ALA A 231 -18.17 3.51 -9.94
CA ALA A 231 -19.23 4.32 -9.34
C ALA A 231 -20.46 3.48 -9.04
N ALA A 232 -20.88 2.60 -9.95
CA ALA A 232 -21.97 1.66 -9.69
C ALA A 232 -21.67 0.76 -8.48
N LYS A 233 -20.47 0.16 -8.40
CA LYS A 233 -20.08 -0.69 -7.25
C LYS A 233 -20.08 0.06 -5.92
N ILE A 234 -19.47 1.25 -5.87
CA ILE A 234 -19.40 2.06 -4.64
C ILE A 234 -20.78 2.61 -4.27
N ALA A 235 -21.67 2.86 -5.23
CA ALA A 235 -23.04 3.27 -4.93
C ALA A 235 -23.81 2.17 -4.18
N VAL A 236 -23.65 0.91 -4.57
CA VAL A 236 -24.24 -0.23 -3.87
C VAL A 236 -23.67 -0.34 -2.45
N GLU A 237 -22.34 -0.32 -2.30
CA GLU A 237 -21.71 -0.38 -0.96
C GLU A 237 -22.11 0.80 -0.06
N LYS A 238 -22.29 2.00 -0.66
CA LYS A 238 -22.76 3.18 0.06
C LYS A 238 -24.20 3.02 0.51
N ALA A 239 -25.09 2.52 -0.35
CA ALA A 239 -26.49 2.28 0.00
C ALA A 239 -26.61 1.25 1.13
N GLU A 240 -25.88 0.14 1.04
CA GLU A 240 -25.82 -0.89 2.10
C GLU A 240 -25.28 -0.32 3.42
N ALA A 241 -24.24 0.52 3.35
CA ALA A 241 -23.67 1.16 4.54
C ALA A 241 -24.61 2.19 5.18
N GLU A 242 -25.44 2.87 4.37
CA GLU A 242 -26.45 3.82 4.82
C GLU A 242 -27.63 3.11 5.49
N GLU A 243 -28.14 2.02 4.88
CA GLU A 243 -29.19 1.16 5.46
C GLU A 243 -28.74 0.54 6.79
N ASN A 244 -27.57 -0.11 6.82
CA ASN A 244 -27.03 -0.68 8.06
C ASN A 244 -26.78 0.38 9.15
N LEU A 245 -26.46 1.63 8.77
CA LEU A 245 -26.37 2.70 9.76
C LEU A 245 -27.74 3.01 10.36
N VAL A 246 -28.78 3.12 9.55
CA VAL A 246 -30.16 3.35 10.01
C VAL A 246 -30.60 2.24 10.97
N ASP A 247 -30.44 0.97 10.59
CA ASP A 247 -30.81 -0.19 11.42
C ASP A 247 -30.12 -0.16 12.80
N VAL A 248 -28.83 0.16 12.81
CA VAL A 248 -28.05 0.24 14.05
C VAL A 248 -28.47 1.46 14.88
N MET A 249 -28.85 2.58 14.27
CA MET A 249 -29.37 3.74 15.00
C MET A 249 -30.74 3.45 15.63
N GLU A 250 -31.60 2.65 14.98
CA GLU A 250 -32.85 2.17 15.57
C GLU A 250 -32.60 1.26 16.79
N GLU A 251 -31.63 0.33 16.70
CA GLU A 251 -31.21 -0.50 17.85
C GLU A 251 -30.70 0.37 19.02
N VAL A 252 -29.97 1.46 18.72
CA VAL A 252 -29.52 2.42 19.73
C VAL A 252 -30.69 3.18 20.36
N ALA A 253 -31.67 3.63 19.55
CA ALA A 253 -32.85 4.32 20.04
C ALA A 253 -33.65 3.44 21.01
N GLY A 254 -33.92 2.18 20.64
CA GLY A 254 -34.62 1.23 21.51
C GLY A 254 -33.88 0.94 22.82
N VAL A 255 -32.55 0.79 22.76
CA VAL A 255 -31.73 0.63 23.98
C VAL A 255 -31.74 1.89 24.84
N HIS A 256 -31.76 3.07 24.24
CA HIS A 256 -31.79 4.33 24.95
C HIS A 256 -33.10 4.57 25.70
N GLU A 257 -34.23 4.20 25.10
CA GLU A 257 -35.56 4.25 25.73
C GLU A 257 -35.70 3.22 26.87
N SER A 258 -35.16 2.01 26.69
CA SER A 258 -35.26 0.94 27.70
C SER A 258 -34.49 1.20 29.01
N ILE A 259 -33.42 2.03 28.96
CA ILE A 259 -32.54 2.26 30.12
C ILE A 259 -32.81 3.62 30.76
N ARG A 260 -33.48 3.59 31.92
CA ARG A 260 -33.69 4.77 32.79
C ARG A 260 -32.37 5.42 33.23
N HIS A 261 -32.41 6.73 33.47
CA HIS A 261 -31.26 7.56 33.84
C HIS A 261 -30.47 7.07 35.07
N ASN A 262 -31.14 6.44 36.05
CA ASN A 262 -30.50 5.98 37.29
C ASN A 262 -29.84 4.60 37.22
N HIS A 263 -29.89 3.90 36.06
CA HIS A 263 -29.32 2.56 35.94
C HIS A 263 -27.79 2.61 35.80
N SER A 264 -27.09 1.64 36.40
CA SER A 264 -25.63 1.46 36.28
C SER A 264 -25.10 1.35 34.84
N LEU A 265 -25.94 0.94 33.88
CA LEU A 265 -25.60 0.76 32.47
C LEU A 265 -25.80 2.05 31.65
N ARG A 266 -26.40 3.09 32.23
CA ARG A 266 -26.66 4.35 31.53
C ARG A 266 -25.38 4.99 30.99
N LYS A 267 -24.30 4.97 31.79
CA LYS A 267 -22.96 5.43 31.35
C LYS A 267 -22.47 4.73 30.08
N CYS A 268 -22.82 3.45 29.91
CA CYS A 268 -22.45 2.70 28.70
C CYS A 268 -23.26 3.19 27.49
N VAL A 269 -24.57 3.40 27.65
CA VAL A 269 -25.44 3.96 26.61
C VAL A 269 -25.00 5.37 26.22
N ASP A 270 -24.73 6.24 27.19
CA ASP A 270 -24.25 7.61 26.92
C ASP A 270 -22.94 7.58 26.13
N THR A 271 -22.04 6.63 26.45
CA THR A 271 -20.81 6.43 25.68
C THR A 271 -21.11 6.00 24.24
N ILE A 272 -22.10 5.14 24.01
CA ILE A 272 -22.54 4.74 22.66
C ILE A 272 -23.07 5.95 21.90
N LEU A 273 -23.93 6.77 22.51
CA LEU A 273 -24.51 7.95 21.87
C LEU A 273 -23.46 8.93 21.39
N THR A 274 -22.37 9.13 22.15
CA THR A 274 -21.25 9.99 21.70
C THR A 274 -20.58 9.52 20.40
N LYS A 275 -20.82 8.28 19.97
CA LYS A 275 -20.30 7.73 18.71
C LYS A 275 -21.28 7.85 17.55
N CYS A 276 -22.54 8.14 17.81
CA CYS A 276 -23.54 8.36 16.77
C CYS A 276 -23.31 9.70 16.04
N PRO A 277 -23.74 9.84 14.77
CA PRO A 277 -23.73 11.13 14.08
C PRO A 277 -24.63 12.14 14.78
N VAL A 278 -24.33 13.44 14.64
CA VAL A 278 -25.03 14.52 15.34
C VAL A 278 -26.50 14.56 14.96
N GLU A 279 -26.82 14.28 13.70
CA GLU A 279 -28.17 14.26 13.16
C GLU A 279 -29.06 13.24 13.92
N TYR A 280 -28.54 12.04 14.14
CA TYR A 280 -29.24 10.99 14.88
C TYR A 280 -29.25 11.24 16.39
N GLN A 281 -28.24 11.91 16.95
CA GLN A 281 -28.24 12.28 18.37
C GLN A 281 -29.40 13.22 18.70
N GLU A 282 -29.65 14.21 17.84
CA GLU A 282 -30.76 15.14 18.02
C GLU A 282 -32.12 14.46 17.85
N GLU A 283 -32.25 13.56 16.88
CA GLU A 283 -33.49 12.82 16.62
C GLU A 283 -33.84 11.85 17.75
N ILE A 284 -32.87 11.07 18.23
CA ILE A 284 -33.04 10.18 19.39
C ILE A 284 -33.42 10.99 20.63
N GLY A 285 -32.79 12.15 20.84
CA GLY A 285 -33.14 13.05 21.95
C GLY A 285 -34.59 13.53 21.90
N ARG A 286 -35.08 13.92 20.72
CA ARG A 286 -36.47 14.37 20.54
C ARG A 286 -37.50 13.26 20.72
N ASN A 287 -37.21 12.05 20.26
CA ASN A 287 -38.14 10.93 20.36
C ASN A 287 -38.40 10.53 21.82
N VAL A 288 -37.38 10.57 22.67
CA VAL A 288 -37.49 10.22 24.11
C VAL A 288 -38.39 11.19 24.87
N GLU A 289 -38.40 12.47 24.51
CA GLU A 289 -39.29 13.47 25.14
C GLU A 289 -40.77 13.17 24.85
N ASN A 290 -41.06 12.46 23.75
CA ASN A 290 -42.41 12.10 23.32
C ASN A 290 -42.84 10.68 23.73
N SER A 291 -41.90 9.77 23.99
CA SER A 291 -42.16 8.35 24.30
C SER A 291 -42.45 8.11 25.79
N GLY A 292 -43.74 7.98 26.16
CA GLY A 292 -44.18 7.57 27.51
C GLY A 292 -44.34 6.05 27.72
N GLY A 293 -43.71 5.22 26.87
CA GLY A 293 -43.93 3.77 26.82
C GLY A 293 -43.26 2.97 27.94
N GLU A 294 -43.85 1.80 28.26
CA GLU A 294 -43.26 0.83 29.20
C GLU A 294 -41.89 0.32 28.72
N PRO A 295 -40.93 0.11 29.63
CA PRO A 295 -39.57 -0.27 29.25
C PRO A 295 -39.54 -1.69 28.66
N SER A 296 -38.96 -1.81 27.46
CA SER A 296 -38.57 -3.09 26.88
C SER A 296 -37.49 -3.79 27.72
N VAL A 297 -37.27 -5.08 27.46
CA VAL A 297 -36.33 -5.95 28.19
C VAL A 297 -34.97 -5.27 28.37
N ILE A 298 -34.52 -5.11 29.62
CA ILE A 298 -33.24 -4.46 29.95
C ILE A 298 -32.08 -5.23 29.30
N PRO A 299 -31.27 -4.60 28.44
CA PRO A 299 -30.20 -5.28 27.72
C PRO A 299 -29.02 -5.62 28.63
N THR A 300 -28.34 -6.73 28.32
CA THR A 300 -27.17 -7.17 29.08
C THR A 300 -25.94 -6.32 28.75
N LYS A 301 -24.96 -6.25 29.67
CA LYS A 301 -23.68 -5.57 29.41
C LYS A 301 -22.95 -6.11 28.17
N LYS A 302 -23.09 -7.41 27.87
CA LYS A 302 -22.50 -8.04 26.68
C LYS A 302 -23.19 -7.56 25.39
N SER A 303 -24.52 -7.41 25.40
CA SER A 303 -25.21 -6.86 24.23
C SER A 303 -24.84 -5.38 24.01
N LEU A 304 -24.70 -4.58 25.08
CA LEU A 304 -24.21 -3.20 24.97
C LEU A 304 -22.80 -3.10 24.39
N ILE A 305 -21.89 -4.01 24.75
CA ILE A 305 -20.54 -4.07 24.16
C ILE A 305 -20.61 -4.41 22.66
N ASN A 306 -21.49 -5.34 22.28
CA ASN A 306 -21.69 -5.71 20.88
C ASN A 306 -22.33 -4.56 20.09
N LEU A 307 -23.32 -3.87 20.65
CA LEU A 307 -23.96 -2.70 20.06
C LEU A 307 -22.95 -1.56 19.88
N HIS A 308 -22.13 -1.27 20.88
CA HIS A 308 -21.07 -0.27 20.76
C HIS A 308 -20.09 -0.61 19.62
N LYS A 309 -19.72 -1.89 19.46
CA LYS A 309 -18.89 -2.35 18.33
C LYS A 309 -19.59 -2.18 16.98
N LYS A 310 -20.90 -2.49 16.89
CA LYS A 310 -21.72 -2.30 15.69
C LYS A 310 -21.78 -0.82 15.31
N VAL A 311 -22.10 0.07 16.26
CA VAL A 311 -22.18 1.53 16.05
C VAL A 311 -20.87 2.09 15.51
N ILE A 312 -19.73 1.76 16.14
CA ILE A 312 -18.41 2.22 15.66
C ILE A 312 -18.18 1.77 14.21
N SER A 313 -18.50 0.52 13.90
CA SER A 313 -18.25 -0.07 12.58
C SER A 313 -19.18 0.55 11.50
N ALA A 314 -20.47 0.72 11.81
CA ALA A 314 -21.47 1.27 10.90
C ALA A 314 -21.19 2.74 10.58
N VAL A 315 -20.96 3.57 11.61
CA VAL A 315 -20.63 5.00 11.43
C VAL A 315 -19.36 5.18 10.61
N GLN A 316 -18.35 4.35 10.86
CA GLN A 316 -17.11 4.38 10.10
C GLN A 316 -17.32 3.97 8.64
N ARG A 317 -18.04 2.87 8.38
CA ARG A 317 -18.26 2.37 7.02
C ARG A 317 -19.12 3.34 6.19
N HIS A 318 -20.12 3.96 6.79
CA HIS A 318 -20.88 5.05 6.17
C HIS A 318 -19.98 6.26 5.84
N GLY A 319 -19.12 6.68 6.78
CA GLY A 319 -18.16 7.77 6.54
C GLY A 319 -17.20 7.49 5.39
N GLN A 320 -16.64 6.27 5.34
CA GLN A 320 -15.70 5.82 4.30
C GLN A 320 -16.34 5.81 2.91
N THR A 321 -17.48 5.12 2.77
CA THR A 321 -18.19 4.99 1.49
C THR A 321 -18.65 6.36 0.96
N ARG A 322 -19.07 7.27 1.86
CA ARG A 322 -19.42 8.65 1.50
C ARG A 322 -18.23 9.45 0.95
N VAL A 323 -17.05 9.34 1.56
CA VAL A 323 -15.85 10.04 1.06
C VAL A 323 -15.35 9.43 -0.24
N GLN A 324 -15.37 8.09 -0.36
CA GLN A 324 -15.03 7.41 -1.60
C GLN A 324 -15.95 7.82 -2.75
N TRP A 325 -17.26 7.88 -2.49
CA TRP A 325 -18.24 8.39 -3.44
C TRP A 325 -17.90 9.80 -3.91
N SER A 326 -17.52 10.69 -3.00
CA SER A 326 -17.12 12.06 -3.36
C SER A 326 -15.89 12.09 -4.26
N ILE A 327 -14.81 11.41 -3.86
CA ILE A 327 -13.56 11.36 -4.63
C ILE A 327 -13.80 10.80 -6.03
N LEU A 328 -14.58 9.72 -6.10
CA LEU A 328 -14.87 9.05 -7.36
C LEU A 328 -15.76 9.91 -8.26
N SER A 329 -16.71 10.65 -7.67
CA SER A 329 -17.53 11.63 -8.40
C SER A 329 -16.67 12.76 -8.96
N ASP A 330 -15.73 13.29 -8.18
CA ASP A 330 -14.81 14.35 -8.63
C ASP A 330 -13.91 13.86 -9.78
N GLN A 331 -13.40 12.63 -9.67
CA GLN A 331 -12.64 11.98 -10.74
C GLN A 331 -13.50 11.80 -12.00
N ALA A 332 -14.75 11.35 -11.88
CA ALA A 332 -15.66 11.18 -12.99
C ALA A 332 -15.93 12.53 -13.69
N PHE A 333 -16.22 13.58 -12.91
CA PHE A 333 -16.47 14.92 -13.46
C PHE A 333 -15.25 15.46 -14.20
N HIS A 334 -14.05 15.29 -13.63
CA HIS A 334 -12.81 15.68 -14.27
C HIS A 334 -12.58 14.95 -15.60
N LEU A 335 -12.80 13.62 -15.63
CA LEU A 335 -12.62 12.83 -16.85
C LEU A 335 -13.66 13.16 -17.93
N GLU A 336 -14.90 13.46 -17.55
CA GLU A 336 -15.92 13.96 -18.47
C GLU A 336 -15.52 15.33 -19.06
N ASP A 337 -14.97 16.22 -18.23
CA ASP A 337 -14.48 17.54 -18.66
C ASP A 337 -13.28 17.41 -19.61
N VAL A 338 -12.35 16.49 -19.34
CA VAL A 338 -11.23 16.15 -20.25
C VAL A 338 -11.76 15.64 -21.59
N THR A 339 -12.73 14.71 -21.57
CA THR A 339 -13.29 14.10 -22.78
C THR A 339 -14.01 15.13 -23.65
N LYS A 340 -14.78 16.04 -23.03
CA LYS A 340 -15.42 17.18 -23.72
C LYS A 340 -14.41 18.19 -24.25
N SER A 341 -13.37 18.52 -23.48
CA SER A 341 -12.35 19.49 -23.88
C SER A 341 -11.47 18.98 -25.02
N ARG A 342 -11.35 17.65 -25.17
CA ARG A 342 -10.62 17.01 -26.27
C ARG A 342 -11.42 17.05 -27.59
N SER A 343 -12.75 16.94 -27.52
CA SER A 343 -13.62 17.03 -28.71
C SER A 343 -13.94 18.46 -29.12
N SER A 344 -13.71 19.45 -28.25
CA SER A 344 -13.92 20.86 -28.57
C SER A 344 -12.84 21.41 -29.50
N PRO A 345 -13.20 22.20 -30.54
CA PRO A 345 -12.23 22.88 -31.41
C PRO A 345 -11.45 23.99 -30.69
N THR A 346 -11.96 24.49 -29.56
CA THR A 346 -11.26 25.48 -28.74
C THR A 346 -10.26 24.77 -27.82
N ARG A 347 -8.96 25.09 -27.94
CA ARG A 347 -7.86 24.55 -27.09
C ARG A 347 -7.86 25.14 -25.66
N GLN A 348 -9.04 25.19 -25.06
CA GLN A 348 -9.27 25.68 -23.70
C GLN A 348 -9.95 24.57 -22.91
N PHE A 349 -9.44 24.31 -21.71
CA PHE A 349 -10.04 23.35 -20.80
C PHE A 349 -11.31 23.94 -20.19
N THR A 350 -12.48 23.41 -20.53
CA THR A 350 -13.75 23.85 -19.95
C THR A 350 -13.98 23.14 -18.62
N HIS A 351 -13.88 23.86 -17.52
CA HIS A 351 -14.24 23.37 -16.19
C HIS A 351 -15.76 23.48 -15.96
N SER A 352 -16.39 22.40 -15.50
CA SER A 352 -17.82 22.45 -15.14
C SER A 352 -18.13 23.22 -13.85
N PHE A 353 -17.12 23.46 -12.99
CA PHE A 353 -17.29 23.97 -11.61
C PHE A 353 -16.33 25.12 -11.23
N LEU A 354 -15.46 25.57 -12.16
CA LEU A 354 -14.47 26.63 -11.91
C LEU A 354 -14.53 27.65 -13.05
N ASN A 355 -14.99 28.87 -12.72
CA ASN A 355 -15.20 29.94 -13.71
C ASN A 355 -13.94 30.73 -14.10
N PHE A 356 -12.79 30.50 -13.45
CA PHE A 356 -11.57 31.25 -13.74
C PHE A 356 -10.34 30.32 -13.83
N CYS A 357 -9.64 30.37 -14.95
CA CYS A 357 -8.50 29.51 -15.22
C CYS A 357 -7.46 30.22 -16.09
N LEU A 358 -6.48 30.84 -15.43
CA LEU A 358 -5.37 31.57 -16.08
C LEU A 358 -4.41 30.64 -16.84
N PHE A 359 -4.40 29.34 -16.54
CA PHE A 359 -3.49 28.33 -17.12
C PHE A 359 -4.21 27.27 -17.97
N CYS A 360 -5.38 27.59 -18.51
CA CYS A 360 -6.25 26.59 -19.16
C CYS A 360 -5.64 25.95 -20.41
N THR A 361 -4.79 26.67 -21.14
CA THR A 361 -4.06 26.13 -22.29
C THR A 361 -2.97 25.15 -21.86
N TYR A 362 -2.18 25.48 -20.84
CA TYR A 362 -1.14 24.57 -20.30
C TYR A 362 -1.77 23.28 -19.76
N LYS A 363 -2.86 23.41 -19.01
CA LYS A 363 -3.61 22.26 -18.49
C LYS A 363 -4.20 21.39 -19.59
N TRP A 364 -4.69 21.99 -20.67
CA TRP A 364 -5.16 21.25 -21.85
C TRP A 364 -4.03 20.44 -22.50
N TYR A 365 -2.85 21.04 -22.73
CA TYR A 365 -1.70 20.32 -23.29
C TYR A 365 -1.26 19.15 -22.41
N TRP A 366 -1.21 19.35 -21.09
CA TRP A 366 -0.88 18.28 -20.15
C TRP A 366 -1.92 17.14 -20.19
N GLU A 367 -3.20 17.46 -19.95
CA GLU A 367 -4.26 16.47 -19.77
C GLU A 367 -4.67 15.76 -21.07
N CYS A 368 -4.72 16.48 -22.19
CA CYS A 368 -5.23 15.97 -23.46
C CYS A 368 -4.15 15.41 -24.39
N VAL A 369 -2.88 15.81 -24.23
CA VAL A 369 -1.79 15.41 -25.14
C VAL A 369 -0.67 14.66 -24.40
N PHE A 370 0.01 15.32 -23.45
CA PHE A 370 1.22 14.75 -22.84
C PHE A 370 0.93 13.55 -21.92
N ARG A 371 -0.15 13.60 -21.14
CA ARG A 371 -0.51 12.53 -20.19
C ARG A 371 -0.62 11.17 -20.86
N GLN A 372 -1.27 11.10 -22.02
CA GLN A 372 -1.44 9.85 -22.76
C GLN A 372 -0.08 9.28 -23.21
N GLY A 373 0.78 10.12 -23.79
CA GLY A 373 2.12 9.71 -24.22
C GLY A 373 3.00 9.26 -23.06
N PHE A 374 2.99 10.00 -21.96
CA PHE A 374 3.72 9.67 -20.74
C PHE A 374 3.26 8.35 -20.12
N CYS A 375 1.95 8.13 -19.96
CA CYS A 375 1.42 6.87 -19.43
C CYS A 375 1.81 5.67 -20.32
N ARG A 376 1.79 5.82 -21.65
CA ARG A 376 2.25 4.76 -22.56
C ARG A 376 3.74 4.47 -22.43
N PHE A 377 4.56 5.51 -22.39
CA PHE A 377 6.01 5.35 -22.19
C PHE A 377 6.31 4.63 -20.87
N VAL A 378 5.70 5.05 -19.77
CA VAL A 378 5.83 4.40 -18.46
C VAL A 378 5.33 2.95 -18.52
N ALA A 379 4.20 2.68 -19.17
CA ALA A 379 3.69 1.32 -19.31
C ALA A 379 4.65 0.40 -20.07
N VAL A 380 5.27 0.88 -21.16
CA VAL A 380 6.28 0.12 -21.91
C VAL A 380 7.51 -0.13 -21.04
N LEU A 381 8.02 0.88 -20.34
CA LEU A 381 9.16 0.73 -19.43
C LEU A 381 8.88 -0.31 -18.34
N LEU A 382 7.70 -0.23 -17.69
CA LEU A 382 7.28 -1.19 -16.67
C LEU A 382 7.11 -2.60 -17.26
N CYS A 383 6.61 -2.73 -18.49
CA CYS A 383 6.49 -4.02 -19.17
C CYS A 383 7.87 -4.65 -19.45
N LEU A 384 8.86 -3.85 -19.86
CA LEU A 384 10.24 -4.31 -20.03
C LEU A 384 10.86 -4.75 -18.70
N LEU A 385 10.66 -3.97 -17.62
CA LEU A 385 11.11 -4.36 -16.28
C LEU A 385 10.43 -5.64 -15.79
N SER A 386 9.12 -5.79 -16.04
CA SER A 386 8.39 -7.03 -15.72
C SER A 386 8.97 -8.23 -16.45
N ALA A 387 9.21 -8.11 -17.76
CA ALA A 387 9.80 -9.16 -18.56
C ALA A 387 11.22 -9.50 -18.06
N ALA A 388 12.01 -8.49 -17.68
CA ALA A 388 13.33 -8.69 -17.11
C ALA A 388 13.29 -9.44 -15.76
N VAL A 389 12.34 -9.10 -14.88
CA VAL A 389 12.12 -9.83 -13.61
C VAL A 389 11.70 -11.27 -13.90
N VAL A 390 10.68 -11.51 -14.73
CA VAL A 390 10.24 -12.88 -15.06
C VAL A 390 11.38 -13.70 -15.66
N TRP A 391 12.15 -13.12 -16.58
CA TRP A 391 13.32 -13.78 -17.16
C TRP A 391 14.36 -14.12 -16.10
N SER A 392 14.72 -13.15 -15.25
CA SER A 392 15.68 -13.34 -14.16
C SER A 392 15.20 -14.37 -13.13
N GLU A 393 13.91 -14.40 -12.80
CA GLU A 393 13.32 -15.45 -11.96
C GLU A 393 13.52 -16.84 -12.56
N CYS A 394 13.21 -16.99 -13.86
CA CYS A 394 13.36 -18.26 -14.57
C CYS A 394 14.81 -18.66 -14.85
N THR A 395 15.79 -17.78 -14.61
CA THR A 395 17.19 -18.04 -14.98
C THR A 395 18.17 -17.89 -13.83
N PHE A 396 17.75 -17.43 -12.65
CA PHE A 396 18.69 -17.19 -11.55
C PHE A 396 19.40 -18.46 -11.07
N PHE A 397 18.83 -19.65 -11.27
CA PHE A 397 19.49 -20.92 -10.93
C PHE A 397 20.68 -21.24 -11.85
N SER A 398 20.78 -20.62 -13.03
CA SER A 398 21.88 -20.82 -13.97
C SER A 398 23.04 -19.90 -13.61
N THR A 399 24.09 -20.47 -13.01
CA THR A 399 25.29 -19.75 -12.60
C THR A 399 26.35 -19.70 -13.71
N HIS A 400 26.36 -20.68 -14.61
CA HIS A 400 27.30 -20.76 -15.72
C HIS A 400 26.60 -21.29 -16.99
N PRO A 401 26.31 -20.43 -17.99
CA PRO A 401 26.50 -18.97 -18.04
C PRO A 401 25.53 -18.20 -17.13
N VAL A 402 25.90 -16.97 -16.75
CA VAL A 402 25.01 -16.07 -15.98
C VAL A 402 23.91 -15.55 -16.91
N LEU A 403 22.68 -16.05 -16.72
CA LEU A 403 21.54 -15.74 -17.59
C LEU A 403 20.57 -14.68 -17.03
N SER A 404 20.60 -14.43 -15.71
CA SER A 404 19.79 -13.39 -15.09
C SER A 404 20.25 -11.99 -15.54
N LEU A 405 19.34 -11.21 -16.12
CA LEU A 405 19.65 -9.87 -16.63
C LEU A 405 20.17 -8.92 -15.55
N PHE A 406 19.57 -8.96 -14.36
CA PHE A 406 20.03 -8.15 -13.23
C PHE A 406 21.44 -8.57 -12.78
N ALA A 407 21.74 -9.87 -12.72
CA ALA A 407 23.09 -10.34 -12.41
C ALA A 407 24.11 -9.89 -13.48
N VAL A 408 23.75 -9.95 -14.76
CA VAL A 408 24.60 -9.48 -15.87
C VAL A 408 24.90 -7.98 -15.73
N PHE A 409 23.90 -7.14 -15.44
CA PHE A 409 24.12 -5.70 -15.27
C PHE A 409 25.03 -5.39 -14.08
N ILE A 410 24.85 -6.08 -12.96
CA ILE A 410 25.69 -5.88 -11.77
C ILE A 410 27.12 -6.37 -12.01
N GLN A 411 27.32 -7.55 -12.60
CA GLN A 411 28.66 -8.08 -12.93
C GLN A 411 29.38 -7.21 -13.96
N ALA A 412 28.66 -6.65 -14.95
CA ALA A 412 29.23 -5.70 -15.91
C ALA A 412 29.68 -4.41 -15.21
N ALA A 413 28.88 -3.87 -14.29
CA ALA A 413 29.24 -2.68 -13.52
C ALA A 413 30.38 -2.93 -12.51
N GLU A 414 30.42 -4.13 -11.91
CA GLU A 414 31.48 -4.61 -11.02
C GLU A 414 32.84 -4.63 -11.74
N LYS A 415 32.88 -5.07 -13.00
CA LYS A 415 34.11 -5.08 -13.82
C LYS A 415 34.71 -3.69 -14.02
N HIS A 416 33.88 -2.64 -14.00
CA HIS A 416 34.30 -1.26 -14.16
C HIS A 416 34.40 -0.48 -12.84
N TYR A 417 34.23 -1.15 -11.68
CA TYR A 417 34.21 -0.53 -10.35
C TYR A 417 33.22 0.64 -10.22
N ASN A 418 32.13 0.59 -10.99
CA ASN A 418 31.13 1.65 -11.06
C ASN A 418 30.04 1.47 -10.00
N TYR A 419 30.38 1.75 -8.74
CA TYR A 419 29.47 1.53 -7.60
C TYR A 419 28.17 2.33 -7.68
N ILE A 420 28.18 3.54 -8.25
CA ILE A 420 26.97 4.34 -8.45
C ILE A 420 25.99 3.62 -9.39
N TRP A 421 26.48 3.00 -10.47
CA TRP A 421 25.63 2.26 -11.39
C TRP A 421 25.07 0.99 -10.74
N ILE A 422 25.87 0.28 -9.93
CA ILE A 422 25.41 -0.84 -9.11
C ILE A 422 24.26 -0.40 -8.20
N GLU A 423 24.44 0.70 -7.46
CA GLU A 423 23.43 1.22 -6.55
C GLU A 423 22.14 1.64 -7.27
N MET A 424 22.25 2.36 -8.38
CA MET A 424 21.09 2.80 -9.17
C MET A 424 20.35 1.62 -9.80
N ALA A 425 21.07 0.61 -10.30
CA ALA A 425 20.46 -0.61 -10.83
C ALA A 425 19.75 -1.40 -9.72
N CYS A 426 20.41 -1.60 -8.57
CA CYS A 426 19.81 -2.25 -7.41
C CYS A 426 18.57 -1.50 -6.92
N PHE A 427 18.67 -0.18 -6.77
CA PHE A 427 17.56 0.69 -6.35
C PHE A 427 16.37 0.60 -7.30
N ALA A 428 16.60 0.73 -8.61
CA ALA A 428 15.52 0.64 -9.61
C ALA A 428 14.82 -0.73 -9.58
N SER A 429 15.61 -1.81 -9.41
CA SER A 429 15.11 -3.18 -9.38
C SER A 429 14.27 -3.47 -8.13
N ILE A 430 14.81 -3.18 -6.93
CA ILE A 430 14.09 -3.40 -5.67
C ILE A 430 12.87 -2.49 -5.56
N LEU A 431 12.96 -1.24 -6.01
CA LEU A 431 11.83 -0.31 -6.04
C LEU A 431 10.71 -0.85 -6.93
N PHE A 432 11.04 -1.34 -8.12
CA PHE A 432 10.06 -1.92 -9.04
C PHE A 432 9.37 -3.15 -8.42
N MET A 433 10.14 -4.07 -7.83
CA MET A 433 9.57 -5.22 -7.12
C MET A 433 8.65 -4.80 -5.97
N CYS A 434 9.07 -3.83 -5.15
CA CYS A 434 8.23 -3.25 -4.09
C CYS A 434 6.94 -2.63 -4.65
N VAL A 435 7.01 -1.89 -5.77
CA VAL A 435 5.83 -1.31 -6.43
C VAL A 435 4.88 -2.42 -6.89
N CYS A 436 5.38 -3.48 -7.53
CA CYS A 436 4.57 -4.63 -7.94
C CYS A 436 3.88 -5.30 -6.76
N VAL A 437 4.62 -5.62 -5.70
CA VAL A 437 4.09 -6.35 -4.54
C VAL A 437 3.12 -5.49 -3.74
N TYR A 438 3.53 -4.29 -3.31
CA TYR A 438 2.71 -3.45 -2.43
C TYR A 438 1.50 -2.83 -3.14
N SER A 439 1.59 -2.50 -4.44
CA SER A 439 0.41 -2.02 -5.17
C SER A 439 -0.62 -3.13 -5.38
N THR A 440 -0.16 -4.36 -5.55
CA THR A 440 -1.04 -5.53 -5.71
C THR A 440 -1.81 -5.84 -4.43
N VAL A 441 -1.17 -5.69 -3.26
CA VAL A 441 -1.83 -5.85 -1.94
C VAL A 441 -3.14 -5.06 -1.85
N PHE A 442 -3.14 -3.80 -2.28
CA PHE A 442 -4.32 -2.93 -2.21
C PHE A 442 -5.22 -3.03 -3.45
N SER A 443 -4.81 -3.77 -4.48
CA SER A 443 -5.58 -3.94 -5.72
C SER A 443 -6.40 -5.23 -5.72
N ILE A 444 -5.95 -6.29 -5.02
CA ILE A 444 -6.64 -7.58 -4.98
C ILE A 444 -7.86 -7.54 -4.05
N ARG A 445 -9.02 -7.93 -4.60
CA ARG A 445 -10.32 -7.90 -3.93
C ARG A 445 -10.46 -8.82 -2.72
N PHE A 446 -9.69 -9.90 -2.60
CA PHE A 446 -9.63 -10.69 -1.36
C PHE A 446 -9.20 -9.83 -0.16
N PHE A 447 -8.39 -8.80 -0.40
CA PHE A 447 -7.98 -7.80 0.59
C PHE A 447 -8.85 -6.53 0.56
N ASN A 448 -9.98 -6.47 -0.19
CA ASN A 448 -10.86 -5.27 -0.23
C ASN A 448 -11.54 -4.94 1.10
N TYR A 449 -11.42 -5.79 2.13
CA TYR A 449 -11.72 -5.38 3.50
C TYR A 449 -10.72 -4.34 4.03
N TYR A 450 -9.60 -4.12 3.34
CA TYR A 450 -8.41 -3.40 3.80
C TYR A 450 -7.84 -2.44 2.73
N TYR A 451 -8.56 -1.37 2.42
CA TYR A 451 -8.08 -0.33 1.50
C TYR A 451 -7.64 0.94 2.25
N LEU A 452 -6.57 1.58 1.77
CA LEU A 452 -6.12 2.88 2.26
C LEU A 452 -6.96 3.98 1.60
N VAL A 453 -7.88 4.58 2.37
CA VAL A 453 -8.69 5.73 1.90
C VAL A 453 -7.93 7.02 2.18
N PRO A 454 -7.64 7.84 1.16
CA PRO A 454 -7.04 9.16 1.38
C PRO A 454 -8.03 10.09 2.10
N HIS A 455 -7.55 11.23 2.59
CA HIS A 455 -8.33 12.22 3.36
C HIS A 455 -8.69 11.75 4.78
N HIS A 456 -7.77 11.04 5.43
CA HIS A 456 -7.86 10.65 6.83
C HIS A 456 -9.02 9.69 7.16
N GLN A 457 -9.52 8.94 6.16
CA GLN A 457 -10.64 8.01 6.34
C GLN A 457 -10.22 6.55 6.48
N THR A 458 -8.91 6.25 6.41
CA THR A 458 -8.42 4.90 6.65
C THR A 458 -8.65 4.55 8.11
N ASP A 459 -9.26 3.39 8.36
CA ASP A 459 -9.48 2.87 9.70
C ASP A 459 -8.18 2.38 10.34
N ALA A 460 -8.15 2.41 11.68
CA ALA A 460 -6.99 1.95 12.44
C ALA A 460 -6.61 0.50 12.10
N TYR A 461 -7.60 -0.35 11.81
CA TYR A 461 -7.37 -1.76 11.51
C TYR A 461 -6.69 -1.94 10.14
N SER A 462 -7.20 -1.33 9.06
CA SER A 462 -6.56 -1.41 7.73
C SER A 462 -5.18 -0.76 7.70
N LEU A 463 -5.00 0.32 8.46
CA LEU A 463 -3.72 0.99 8.60
C LEU A 463 -2.68 0.06 9.25
N GLN A 464 -3.05 -0.66 10.31
CA GLN A 464 -2.18 -1.65 10.95
C GLN A 464 -1.99 -2.90 10.10
N PHE A 465 -3.03 -3.31 9.35
CA PHE A 465 -2.96 -4.43 8.44
C PHE A 465 -1.90 -4.18 7.36
N SER A 466 -1.90 -2.98 6.78
CA SER A 466 -0.88 -2.59 5.80
C SER A 466 0.53 -2.65 6.38
N GLY A 467 0.74 -2.13 7.60
CA GLY A 467 2.04 -2.18 8.29
C GLY A 467 2.49 -3.61 8.58
N MET A 468 1.57 -4.46 9.04
CA MET A 468 1.85 -5.88 9.33
C MET A 468 2.25 -6.63 8.07
N LEU A 469 1.55 -6.36 6.96
CA LEU A 469 1.79 -7.00 5.68
C LEU A 469 3.10 -6.52 5.03
N PHE A 470 3.42 -5.23 5.11
CA PHE A 470 4.71 -4.72 4.65
C PHE A 470 5.87 -5.34 5.43
N CYS A 471 5.82 -5.33 6.77
CA CYS A 471 6.86 -5.95 7.60
C CYS A 471 7.02 -7.46 7.33
N ARG A 472 5.93 -8.15 6.95
CA ARG A 472 5.95 -9.58 6.61
C ARG A 472 6.51 -9.88 5.22
N LEU A 473 6.22 -9.04 4.23
CA LEU A 473 6.61 -9.25 2.84
C LEU A 473 8.01 -8.74 2.53
N THR A 474 8.49 -7.73 3.25
CA THR A 474 9.80 -7.15 2.97
C THR A 474 10.94 -8.15 3.10
N PRO A 475 10.98 -8.99 4.16
CA PRO A 475 12.05 -9.96 4.31
C PRO A 475 12.23 -10.92 3.10
N PRO A 476 11.18 -11.65 2.66
CA PRO A 476 11.29 -12.53 1.49
C PRO A 476 11.51 -11.76 0.17
N LEU A 477 11.00 -10.53 0.05
CA LEU A 477 11.21 -9.69 -1.13
C LEU A 477 12.69 -9.35 -1.33
N CYS A 478 13.39 -8.98 -0.25
CA CYS A 478 14.84 -8.72 -0.32
C CYS A 478 15.64 -9.97 -0.65
N LEU A 479 15.30 -11.13 -0.07
CA LEU A 479 15.97 -12.40 -0.40
C LEU A 479 15.77 -12.76 -1.87
N ASN A 480 14.54 -12.61 -2.38
CA ASN A 480 14.23 -12.83 -3.79
C ASN A 480 15.07 -11.90 -4.70
N PHE A 481 15.12 -10.61 -4.39
CA PHE A 481 15.97 -9.66 -5.12
C PHE A 481 17.46 -10.02 -5.08
N LEU A 482 18.01 -10.35 -3.91
CA LEU A 482 19.42 -10.77 -3.75
C LEU A 482 19.74 -12.05 -4.54
N GLY A 483 18.76 -12.95 -4.67
CA GLY A 483 18.86 -14.12 -5.53
C GLY A 483 18.96 -13.74 -7.02
N LEU A 484 18.15 -12.79 -7.49
CA LEU A 484 18.18 -12.35 -8.89
C LEU A 484 19.50 -11.73 -9.33
N ILE A 485 20.21 -11.04 -8.43
CA ILE A 485 21.50 -10.42 -8.71
C ILE A 485 22.71 -11.34 -8.42
N HIS A 486 22.48 -12.61 -8.08
CA HIS A 486 23.53 -13.58 -7.69
C HIS A 486 24.43 -13.10 -6.53
N MET A 487 23.86 -12.35 -5.58
CA MET A 487 24.52 -11.98 -4.33
C MET A 487 24.19 -12.94 -3.18
N ASP A 488 23.25 -13.86 -3.38
CA ASP A 488 23.04 -14.97 -2.47
C ASP A 488 24.00 -16.13 -2.80
N SER A 489 24.92 -16.39 -1.87
CA SER A 489 25.87 -17.50 -1.94
C SER A 489 25.20 -18.89 -2.00
N ALA A 490 23.92 -19.02 -1.62
CA ALA A 490 23.18 -20.27 -1.76
C ALA A 490 22.92 -20.65 -3.23
N ILE A 491 22.82 -19.63 -4.09
CA ILE A 491 22.50 -19.78 -5.51
C ILE A 491 23.76 -19.73 -6.35
N SER A 492 24.68 -18.80 -6.05
CA SER A 492 25.82 -18.52 -6.93
C SER A 492 26.89 -19.63 -6.94
N HIS A 493 26.90 -20.55 -5.95
CA HIS A 493 27.94 -21.57 -5.73
C HIS A 493 29.41 -21.04 -5.76
N GLN A 494 29.59 -19.73 -5.73
CA GLN A 494 30.88 -19.04 -5.72
C GLN A 494 31.21 -18.59 -4.30
N ASP A 495 32.50 -18.57 -3.96
CA ASP A 495 33.04 -18.06 -2.69
C ASP A 495 32.93 -16.53 -2.59
N ARG A 496 31.71 -16.02 -2.64
CA ARG A 496 31.39 -14.59 -2.46
C ARG A 496 31.02 -14.30 -1.02
N ILE A 497 31.51 -13.17 -0.52
CA ILE A 497 31.10 -12.60 0.77
C ILE A 497 29.60 -12.36 0.72
N GLN A 498 28.87 -12.87 1.72
CA GLN A 498 27.43 -12.64 1.84
C GLN A 498 27.17 -11.19 2.29
N THR A 499 26.05 -10.64 1.83
CA THR A 499 25.58 -9.34 2.32
C THR A 499 25.30 -9.38 3.82
N SER A 500 25.40 -8.23 4.48
CA SER A 500 25.08 -8.11 5.91
C SER A 500 23.63 -8.51 6.17
N TYR A 501 22.73 -8.20 5.22
CA TYR A 501 21.33 -8.62 5.23
C TYR A 501 21.16 -10.14 5.30
N THR A 502 21.77 -10.88 4.36
CA THR A 502 21.66 -12.35 4.28
C THR A 502 22.18 -13.02 5.55
N SER A 503 23.21 -12.45 6.18
CA SER A 503 23.77 -12.97 7.44
C SER A 503 22.77 -12.96 8.61
N ILE A 504 21.85 -11.99 8.66
CA ILE A 504 20.86 -11.84 9.74
C ILE A 504 19.57 -12.58 9.43
N MET A 505 19.12 -12.51 8.18
CA MET A 505 17.86 -13.15 7.79
C MET A 505 17.98 -14.68 7.69
N GLY A 506 19.21 -15.18 7.61
CA GLY A 506 19.52 -16.59 7.40
C GLY A 506 19.51 -16.90 5.91
N SER A 507 20.59 -17.49 5.43
CA SER A 507 20.58 -18.16 4.13
C SER A 507 19.69 -19.40 4.24
N MET A 508 18.83 -19.66 3.25
CA MET A 508 18.00 -20.89 3.18
C MET A 508 18.85 -22.19 3.19
N ARG A 509 20.19 -22.09 3.17
CA ARG A 509 21.19 -23.17 3.25
C ARG A 509 20.97 -24.22 4.35
N LEU A 510 20.33 -23.91 5.48
CA LEU A 510 20.29 -24.82 6.63
C LEU A 510 19.16 -25.86 6.60
N LEU A 511 18.25 -25.80 5.62
CA LEU A 511 17.30 -26.88 5.31
C LEU A 511 17.41 -27.21 3.81
N SER A 512 18.53 -27.81 3.40
CA SER A 512 18.81 -28.19 2.00
C SER A 512 17.63 -28.91 1.32
N PHE A 513 16.86 -29.70 2.08
CA PHE A 513 15.65 -30.37 1.61
C PHE A 513 14.53 -29.43 1.11
N ILE A 514 14.34 -28.28 1.76
CA ILE A 514 13.35 -27.26 1.32
C ILE A 514 13.97 -26.35 0.27
N SER A 515 15.26 -26.03 0.42
CA SER A 515 15.99 -25.12 -0.47
C SER A 515 16.03 -25.61 -1.92
N ASP A 516 16.31 -26.91 -2.15
CA ASP A 516 16.47 -27.46 -3.51
C ASP A 516 15.16 -27.46 -4.30
N GLY A 517 14.06 -27.84 -3.64
CA GLY A 517 12.72 -27.74 -4.24
C GLY A 517 12.29 -26.29 -4.45
N PHE A 518 12.58 -25.42 -3.49
CA PHE A 518 12.20 -24.02 -3.55
C PHE A 518 12.78 -23.30 -4.79
N TYR A 519 14.06 -23.51 -5.11
CA TYR A 519 14.69 -22.88 -6.28
C TYR A 519 14.12 -23.33 -7.62
N ILE A 520 13.55 -24.55 -7.68
CA ILE A 520 12.92 -25.09 -8.89
C ILE A 520 11.46 -24.61 -8.98
N TYR A 521 10.68 -24.76 -7.91
CA TYR A 521 9.24 -24.50 -7.93
C TYR A 521 8.88 -23.01 -7.85
N TYR A 522 9.67 -22.20 -7.16
CA TYR A 522 9.36 -20.78 -6.99
C TYR A 522 9.30 -20.02 -8.33
N PRO A 523 10.32 -20.08 -9.21
CA PRO A 523 10.25 -19.48 -10.54
C PRO A 523 9.11 -19.98 -11.39
N MET A 524 8.86 -21.31 -11.39
CA MET A 524 7.78 -21.91 -12.16
C MET A 524 6.41 -21.41 -11.71
N LEU A 525 6.22 -21.23 -10.40
CA LEU A 525 4.98 -20.72 -9.84
C LEU A 525 4.77 -19.24 -10.20
N VAL A 526 5.82 -18.42 -10.12
CA VAL A 526 5.75 -17.00 -10.55
C VAL A 526 5.41 -16.91 -12.04
N LEU A 527 6.08 -17.69 -12.89
CA LEU A 527 5.81 -17.74 -14.34
C LEU A 527 4.37 -18.20 -14.63
N LEU A 528 3.93 -19.27 -13.97
CA LEU A 528 2.57 -19.80 -14.10
C LEU A 528 1.52 -18.73 -13.72
N LEU A 529 1.74 -18.00 -12.63
CA LEU A 529 0.86 -16.93 -12.19
C LEU A 529 0.87 -15.73 -13.14
N CYS A 530 2.04 -15.38 -13.70
CA CYS A 530 2.13 -14.35 -14.74
C CYS A 530 1.29 -14.76 -15.96
N LEU A 531 1.45 -15.99 -16.47
CA LEU A 531 0.68 -16.51 -17.60
C LEU A 531 -0.83 -16.56 -17.27
N ALA A 532 -1.19 -17.06 -16.09
CA ALA A 532 -2.58 -17.11 -15.63
C ALA A 532 -3.22 -15.71 -15.58
N THR A 533 -2.48 -14.71 -15.09
CA THR A 533 -2.92 -13.31 -15.02
C THR A 533 -2.97 -12.67 -16.42
N PHE A 534 -2.01 -13.00 -17.29
CA PHE A 534 -1.94 -12.49 -18.66
C PHE A 534 -3.16 -12.94 -19.48
N TYR A 535 -3.48 -14.23 -19.45
CA TYR A 535 -4.62 -14.81 -20.15
C TYR A 535 -5.95 -14.69 -19.39
N LYS A 536 -5.96 -14.00 -18.24
CA LYS A 536 -7.13 -13.80 -17.38
C LYS A 536 -7.80 -15.13 -16.94
N LEU A 537 -7.03 -16.20 -16.74
CA LEU A 537 -7.55 -17.52 -16.34
C LEU A 537 -8.38 -17.44 -15.06
N GLY A 538 -7.93 -16.67 -14.06
CA GLY A 538 -8.66 -16.52 -12.79
C GLY A 538 -10.08 -15.97 -12.98
N SER A 539 -10.25 -14.94 -13.83
CA SER A 539 -11.57 -14.38 -14.16
C SER A 539 -12.45 -15.41 -14.86
N ARG A 540 -11.88 -16.17 -15.81
CA ARG A 540 -12.60 -17.20 -16.57
C ARG A 540 -13.04 -18.36 -15.66
N CYS A 541 -12.19 -18.80 -14.75
CA CYS A 541 -12.54 -19.83 -13.76
C CYS A 541 -13.64 -19.35 -12.81
N LEU A 542 -13.56 -18.11 -12.31
CA LEU A 542 -14.60 -17.55 -11.45
C LEU A 542 -15.96 -17.42 -12.17
N ASN A 543 -15.93 -17.05 -13.45
CA ASN A 543 -17.14 -17.04 -14.30
C ASN A 543 -17.74 -18.44 -14.47
N LEU A 544 -16.90 -19.47 -14.66
CA LEU A 544 -17.38 -20.87 -14.74
C LEU A 544 -17.99 -21.36 -13.42
N LEU A 545 -17.51 -20.84 -12.28
CA LEU A 545 -18.04 -21.14 -10.95
C LEU A 545 -19.27 -20.29 -10.57
N GLY A 546 -19.78 -19.43 -11.46
CA GLY A 546 -20.96 -18.60 -11.22
C GLY A 546 -20.72 -17.34 -10.38
N PHE A 547 -19.46 -16.99 -10.09
CA PHE A 547 -19.09 -15.83 -9.27
C PHE A 547 -18.92 -14.56 -10.11
N HIS A 548 -19.97 -14.14 -10.82
CA HIS A 548 -19.93 -12.94 -11.69
C HIS A 548 -19.59 -11.65 -10.93
N GLN A 549 -19.95 -11.57 -9.64
CA GLN A 549 -19.64 -10.40 -8.81
C GLN A 549 -18.14 -10.23 -8.56
N TYR A 550 -17.31 -11.26 -8.76
CA TYR A 550 -15.87 -11.27 -8.47
C TYR A 550 -14.97 -11.06 -9.69
N VAL A 551 -15.56 -10.85 -10.87
CA VAL A 551 -14.83 -10.54 -12.11
C VAL A 551 -14.04 -9.23 -11.94
N SER A 552 -12.74 -9.28 -12.28
CA SER A 552 -11.81 -8.14 -12.27
C SER A 552 -12.37 -6.95 -13.05
N ASP A 553 -12.00 -5.73 -12.63
CA ASP A 553 -12.40 -4.43 -13.22
C ASP A 553 -12.09 -4.26 -14.74
N ASP A 554 -11.51 -5.26 -15.39
CA ASP A 554 -11.11 -5.24 -16.80
C ASP A 554 -12.22 -5.67 -17.77
N ASP A 555 -13.17 -6.50 -17.32
CA ASP A 555 -14.34 -6.86 -18.13
C ASP A 555 -15.48 -5.94 -17.68
N LEU A 556 -15.40 -4.69 -18.13
CA LEU A 556 -16.39 -3.64 -17.85
C LEU A 556 -17.76 -4.10 -18.34
N ILE A 557 -18.61 -4.58 -17.43
CA ILE A 557 -19.98 -4.97 -17.73
C ILE A 557 -20.73 -3.70 -18.16
N SER A 558 -21.21 -3.67 -19.40
CA SER A 558 -21.85 -2.47 -19.98
C SER A 558 -22.98 -1.94 -19.10
N ASP A 559 -23.79 -2.84 -18.54
CA ASP A 559 -24.93 -2.49 -17.69
C ASP A 559 -24.49 -1.70 -16.44
N LEU A 560 -23.42 -2.14 -15.76
CA LEU A 560 -22.87 -1.41 -14.60
C LEU A 560 -22.21 -0.09 -15.01
N VAL A 561 -21.62 -0.01 -16.21
CA VAL A 561 -21.06 1.23 -16.74
C VAL A 561 -22.18 2.25 -17.00
N ASP A 562 -23.29 1.82 -17.57
CA ASP A 562 -24.43 2.68 -17.88
C ASP A 562 -25.18 3.13 -16.61
N GLU A 563 -25.36 2.22 -15.66
CA GLU A 563 -25.88 2.56 -14.32
C GLU A 563 -24.98 3.61 -13.63
N GLY A 564 -23.67 3.37 -13.60
CA GLY A 564 -22.70 4.29 -13.03
C GLY A 564 -22.72 5.67 -13.69
N ARG A 565 -22.85 5.72 -15.02
CA ARG A 565 -23.00 6.95 -15.78
C ARG A 565 -24.24 7.73 -15.36
N GLU A 566 -25.38 7.07 -15.20
CA GLU A 566 -26.61 7.73 -14.74
C GLU A 566 -26.50 8.26 -13.31
N LEU A 567 -25.87 7.50 -12.41
CA LEU A 567 -25.62 7.94 -11.03
C LEU A 567 -24.73 9.19 -10.99
N ILE A 568 -23.63 9.22 -11.74
CA ILE A 568 -22.75 10.39 -11.85
C ILE A 568 -23.49 11.59 -12.46
N ARG A 569 -24.34 11.38 -13.49
CA ARG A 569 -25.18 12.43 -14.07
C ARG A 569 -26.17 13.02 -13.06
N ARG A 570 -26.78 12.19 -12.21
CA ARG A 570 -27.66 12.64 -11.13
C ARG A 570 -26.89 13.47 -10.09
N GLU A 571 -25.72 12.99 -9.68
CA GLU A 571 -24.87 13.67 -8.71
C GLU A 571 -24.36 15.02 -9.25
N ARG A 572 -23.93 15.09 -10.52
CA ARG A 572 -23.54 16.36 -11.17
C ARG A 572 -24.67 17.38 -11.11
N ARG A 573 -25.90 16.97 -11.50
CA ARG A 573 -27.08 17.85 -11.47
C ARG A 573 -27.39 18.33 -10.05
N LYS A 574 -27.22 17.46 -9.04
CA LYS A 574 -27.40 17.80 -7.63
C LYS A 574 -26.39 18.87 -7.18
N ARG A 575 -25.11 18.70 -7.52
CA ARG A 575 -24.06 19.67 -7.16
C ARG A 575 -24.21 21.00 -7.90
N GLN A 576 -24.52 21.00 -9.19
CA GLN A 576 -24.78 22.23 -9.95
C GLN A 576 -25.94 23.03 -9.34
N LYS A 577 -27.04 22.36 -8.96
CA LYS A 577 -28.16 23.02 -8.28
C LYS A 577 -27.76 23.60 -6.92
N ALA A 578 -26.89 22.92 -6.18
CA ALA A 578 -26.40 23.41 -4.89
C ALA A 578 -25.55 24.68 -5.07
N GLU A 579 -24.59 24.67 -6.01
CA GLU A 579 -23.75 25.83 -6.33
C GLU A 579 -24.57 27.01 -6.88
N ASP A 580 -25.54 26.76 -7.77
CA ASP A 580 -26.45 27.78 -8.26
C ASP A 580 -27.30 28.38 -7.12
N GLY A 581 -27.72 27.53 -6.18
CA GLY A 581 -28.44 27.95 -4.97
C GLY A 581 -27.59 28.87 -4.09
N GLU A 582 -26.33 28.51 -3.85
CA GLU A 582 -25.38 29.30 -3.08
C GLU A 582 -25.03 30.62 -3.78
N ASN A 583 -24.76 30.59 -5.08
CA ASN A 583 -24.50 31.79 -5.88
C ASN A 583 -25.69 32.74 -5.85
N ARG A 584 -26.93 32.23 -5.99
CA ARG A 584 -28.14 33.05 -5.83
C ARG A 584 -28.26 33.63 -4.42
N ARG A 585 -27.89 32.87 -3.38
CA ARG A 585 -27.88 33.34 -1.98
C ARG A 585 -26.85 34.46 -1.79
N PHE A 586 -25.64 34.29 -2.32
CA PHE A 586 -24.57 35.27 -2.28
C PHE A 586 -24.97 36.56 -3.01
N VAL A 587 -25.51 36.44 -4.22
CA VAL A 587 -26.02 37.59 -4.98
C VAL A 587 -27.13 38.30 -4.21
N ARG A 588 -28.07 37.57 -3.58
CA ARG A 588 -29.11 38.17 -2.72
C ARG A 588 -28.53 38.93 -1.52
N ILE A 589 -27.59 38.34 -0.80
CA ILE A 589 -26.92 38.97 0.35
C ILE A 589 -26.15 40.23 -0.10
N PHE A 590 -25.41 40.14 -1.20
CA PHE A 590 -24.66 41.26 -1.76
C PHE A 590 -25.56 42.39 -2.23
N THR A 591 -26.68 42.05 -2.89
CA THR A 591 -27.71 43.03 -3.30
C THR A 591 -28.36 43.68 -2.08
N GLN A 592 -28.65 42.93 -1.02
CA GLN A 592 -29.16 43.47 0.24
C GLN A 592 -28.15 44.41 0.92
N LEU A 593 -26.86 44.07 0.96
CA LEU A 593 -25.79 44.93 1.50
C LEU A 593 -25.65 46.24 0.72
N ILE A 594 -25.74 46.19 -0.63
CA ILE A 594 -25.70 47.39 -1.48
C ILE A 594 -26.94 48.26 -1.24
N CYS A 595 -28.15 47.67 -1.15
CA CYS A 595 -29.37 48.42 -0.85
C CYS A 595 -29.36 49.03 0.56
N TYR A 596 -28.77 48.36 1.55
CA TYR A 596 -28.65 48.89 2.92
C TYR A 596 -27.63 50.04 3.00
N SER A 597 -26.54 49.98 2.23
CA SER A 597 -25.54 51.05 2.13
C SER A 597 -26.05 52.26 1.34
N GLY A 598 -26.95 52.05 0.37
CA GLY A 598 -27.60 53.11 -0.43
C GLY A 598 -28.62 53.98 0.32
N SER A 599 -29.00 53.63 1.55
CA SER A 599 -29.98 54.38 2.37
C SER A 599 -29.36 55.51 3.20
N LYS A 600 -28.02 55.63 3.27
CA LYS A 600 -27.34 56.61 4.15
C LYS A 600 -26.63 57.79 3.47
N TYR A 601 -26.61 57.90 2.13
CA TYR A 601 -25.98 59.04 1.45
C TYR A 601 -26.66 59.36 0.11
N PRO A 602 -26.84 60.66 -0.25
CA PRO A 602 -27.32 61.04 -1.57
C PRO A 602 -26.24 60.77 -2.63
N LYS A 603 -26.69 60.34 -3.82
CA LYS A 603 -25.87 60.00 -4.99
C LYS A 603 -24.71 60.99 -5.25
N PRO A 604 -23.51 60.49 -5.55
CA PRO A 604 -22.63 61.14 -6.52
C PRO A 604 -22.64 60.38 -7.86
N LYS A 605 -22.32 61.13 -8.91
CA LYS A 605 -22.38 60.73 -10.32
C LYS A 605 -21.50 59.52 -10.64
N ALA A 606 -21.99 58.77 -11.61
CA ALA A 606 -21.45 57.55 -12.20
C ALA A 606 -19.96 57.61 -12.60
N LYS A 607 -19.26 56.51 -12.35
CA LYS A 607 -18.58 55.71 -13.39
C LYS A 607 -18.94 54.25 -13.17
N LEU A 608 -19.89 53.77 -13.99
CA LEU A 608 -20.29 52.38 -14.10
C LEU A 608 -19.09 51.55 -14.58
N CYS A 609 -18.72 50.51 -13.83
CA CYS A 609 -17.84 49.46 -14.32
C CYS A 609 -18.72 48.41 -15.04
N PRO A 610 -18.47 48.06 -16.32
CA PRO A 610 -19.34 47.17 -17.06
C PRO A 610 -18.94 45.71 -16.82
N LEU A 611 -19.55 45.04 -15.84
CA LEU A 611 -19.42 43.58 -15.71
C LEU A 611 -20.68 42.86 -15.21
N CYS A 612 -21.85 43.52 -15.25
CA CYS A 612 -23.13 42.90 -14.89
C CYS A 612 -24.08 42.62 -16.06
N CYS A 613 -23.65 42.74 -17.31
CA CYS A 613 -24.49 42.42 -18.47
C CYS A 613 -23.78 41.45 -19.42
N MET A 614 -23.90 40.14 -19.16
CA MET A 614 -23.99 39.12 -20.20
C MET A 614 -24.69 37.87 -19.64
N THR A 615 -25.99 38.00 -19.36
CA THR A 615 -26.95 36.90 -19.48
C THR A 615 -27.86 37.22 -20.65
N GLY A 616 -27.30 37.10 -21.85
CA GLY A 616 -28.04 37.15 -23.11
C GLY A 616 -28.73 35.81 -23.35
N SER A 617 -30.02 35.77 -23.06
CA SER A 617 -30.96 34.84 -23.67
C SER A 617 -30.98 35.05 -25.20
N SER A 618 -30.64 34.01 -25.96
CA SER A 618 -30.91 33.88 -27.39
C SER A 618 -30.85 32.40 -27.75
N GLY A 619 -31.91 31.72 -28.19
CA GLY A 619 -33.28 32.14 -28.43
C GLY A 619 -34.15 30.90 -28.69
N LEU A 620 -35.45 31.07 -28.48
CA LEU A 620 -36.49 30.28 -29.15
C LEU A 620 -36.93 31.09 -30.38
N ARG A 621 -36.82 30.48 -31.55
CA ARG A 621 -37.87 30.51 -32.57
C ARG A 621 -38.15 29.09 -32.95
#